data_AF-W6JVX3-F1
#
_entry.id   AF-W6JVX3-F1
#
_cell.length_a   1.000
_cell.length_b   1.000
_cell.length_c   1.000
_cell.angle_alpha   90.00
_cell.angle_beta   90.00
_cell.angle_gamma   90.00
#
_symmetry.space_group_name_H-M   'P 1'
#
loop_
_entity.id
_entity.type
_entity.pdbx_description
1 polymer ?
#
loop_
_entity_poly.entity_id
_entity_poly.type
_entity_poly.pdbx_seq_one_letter_code
_entity_poly.pdbx_strand_id
1 'polypeptide(L)'
;MGKRDQGKAPKRHTTTETHEAPTSDLTAPARTGGDILVGVLREAGVHAAFGVVSIHNLPLVEAVDRDLRFVPMRHEAAAVNAADGYARASGGVGVALTSTGTGAGNAAGSMLEALTAQSRVLHVTGNIDADLLGEHRGAYHEVPRQLQMLDAVSAQALRIQTARQARAVLTDAVQRLLTPPQGPVSVDWPIDLQYTAPAATSNGRLRSCVRPSGR
;
A
#
# COMPACT_ATOMS: atom_id res chain seq x y z
N MET A 1 -5.29 -10.31 -80.05
CA MET A 1 -4.07 -10.97 -79.53
C MET A 1 -4.07 -10.86 -78.00
N GLY A 2 -4.37 -11.96 -77.30
CA GLY A 2 -4.06 -12.28 -75.89
C GLY A 2 -4.31 -11.27 -74.76
N LYS A 3 -5.41 -11.46 -74.00
CA LYS A 3 -5.50 -11.06 -72.58
C LYS A 3 -4.47 -11.88 -71.78
N ARG A 4 -3.74 -11.26 -70.85
CA ARG A 4 -3.08 -11.95 -69.74
C ARG A 4 -3.51 -11.31 -68.42
N ASP A 5 -4.50 -11.95 -67.83
CA ASP A 5 -5.00 -11.74 -66.48
C ASP A 5 -4.02 -12.44 -65.51
N GLN A 6 -3.32 -11.66 -64.69
CA GLN A 6 -2.39 -12.18 -63.68
C GLN A 6 -3.22 -12.51 -62.43
N GLY A 7 -3.62 -13.78 -62.32
CA GLY A 7 -4.34 -14.32 -61.16
C GLY A 7 -3.53 -14.14 -59.87
N LYS A 8 -4.03 -13.30 -58.96
CA LYS A 8 -3.50 -13.13 -57.61
C LYS A 8 -4.00 -14.28 -56.73
N ALA A 9 -3.10 -15.13 -56.25
CA ALA A 9 -3.42 -16.24 -55.35
C ALA A 9 -4.04 -15.74 -54.02
N PRO A 10 -5.03 -16.43 -53.44
CA PRO A 10 -5.65 -16.04 -52.18
C PRO A 10 -4.67 -16.25 -51.03
N LYS A 11 -4.44 -15.20 -50.23
CA LYS A 11 -3.70 -15.30 -48.96
C LYS A 11 -4.53 -16.11 -47.98
N ARG A 12 -4.01 -17.26 -47.56
CA ARG A 12 -4.58 -18.05 -46.45
C ARG A 12 -4.47 -17.21 -45.18
N HIS A 13 -5.61 -16.79 -44.64
CA HIS A 13 -5.68 -16.27 -43.29
C HIS A 13 -5.52 -17.46 -42.33
N THR A 14 -4.37 -17.56 -41.69
CA THR A 14 -4.16 -18.45 -40.55
C THR A 14 -4.95 -17.87 -39.39
N THR A 15 -6.05 -18.55 -39.01
CA THR A 15 -6.79 -18.25 -37.79
C THR A 15 -5.88 -18.54 -36.60
N THR A 16 -5.57 -17.54 -35.79
CA THR A 16 -4.88 -17.76 -34.51
C THR A 16 -5.83 -18.52 -33.60
N GLU A 17 -5.55 -19.80 -33.36
CA GLU A 17 -6.22 -20.56 -32.31
C GLU A 17 -5.86 -19.91 -30.96
N THR A 18 -6.88 -19.38 -30.28
CA THR A 18 -6.79 -18.96 -28.88
C THR A 18 -6.48 -20.19 -28.03
N HIS A 19 -5.22 -20.31 -27.61
CA HIS A 19 -4.85 -21.27 -26.58
C HIS A 19 -5.36 -20.73 -25.24
N GLU A 20 -6.55 -21.18 -24.85
CA GLU A 20 -7.11 -20.93 -23.52
C GLU A 20 -6.32 -21.77 -22.52
N ALA A 21 -5.45 -21.12 -21.74
CA ALA A 21 -4.70 -21.77 -20.68
C ALA A 21 -5.66 -22.16 -19.54
N PRO A 22 -5.59 -23.39 -19.01
CA PRO A 22 -6.50 -23.84 -17.96
C PRO A 22 -6.28 -23.03 -16.68
N THR A 23 -7.34 -22.36 -16.21
CA THR A 23 -7.36 -21.47 -15.04
C THR A 23 -7.42 -22.22 -13.70
N SER A 24 -7.06 -23.51 -13.67
CA SER A 24 -7.43 -24.42 -12.57
C SER A 24 -6.41 -24.53 -11.43
N ASP A 25 -5.36 -23.71 -11.39
CA ASP A 25 -4.31 -23.80 -10.34
C ASP A 25 -3.85 -22.43 -9.81
N LEU A 26 -4.73 -21.43 -9.80
CA LEU A 26 -4.47 -20.22 -9.01
C LEU A 26 -4.74 -20.54 -7.53
N THR A 27 -3.74 -21.13 -6.88
CA THR A 27 -3.66 -21.19 -5.42
C THR A 27 -3.98 -19.82 -4.84
N ALA A 28 -4.79 -19.77 -3.77
CA ALA A 28 -5.12 -18.53 -3.08
C ALA A 28 -3.84 -17.69 -2.90
N PRO A 29 -3.85 -16.39 -3.26
CA PRO A 29 -2.63 -15.58 -3.28
C PRO A 29 -1.96 -15.67 -1.90
N ALA A 30 -0.65 -15.93 -1.91
CA ALA A 30 0.15 -15.97 -0.70
C ALA A 30 -0.07 -14.65 0.07
N ARG A 31 -0.21 -14.74 1.41
CA ARG A 31 -0.46 -13.54 2.21
C ARG A 31 0.64 -12.49 1.98
N THR A 32 0.24 -11.25 1.77
CA THR A 32 1.14 -10.12 1.50
C THR A 32 1.15 -9.12 2.65
N GLY A 33 2.08 -8.16 2.61
CA GLY A 33 2.05 -6.97 3.46
C GLY A 33 0.76 -6.16 3.33
N GLY A 34 0.11 -6.19 2.15
CA GLY A 34 -1.21 -5.60 1.95
C GLY A 34 -2.27 -6.19 2.88
N ASP A 35 -2.24 -7.51 3.11
CA ASP A 35 -3.17 -8.17 4.04
C ASP A 35 -2.92 -7.75 5.49
N ILE A 36 -1.66 -7.48 5.83
CA ILE A 36 -1.29 -6.94 7.16
C ILE A 36 -1.83 -5.52 7.31
N LEU A 37 -1.67 -4.68 6.28
CA LEU A 37 -2.21 -3.32 6.25
C LEU A 37 -3.71 -3.34 6.48
N VAL A 38 -4.46 -4.10 5.66
CA VAL A 38 -5.91 -4.25 5.80
C VAL A 38 -6.32 -4.70 7.20
N GLY A 39 -5.62 -5.68 7.77
CA GLY A 39 -5.88 -6.16 9.14
C GLY A 39 -5.77 -5.03 10.18
N VAL A 40 -4.67 -4.27 10.13
CA VAL A 40 -4.45 -3.13 11.04
C VAL A 40 -5.47 -2.01 10.80
N LEU A 41 -5.80 -1.71 9.55
CA LEU A 41 -6.80 -0.71 9.20
C LEU A 41 -8.20 -1.09 9.73
N ARG A 42 -8.60 -2.36 9.59
CA ARG A 42 -9.87 -2.86 10.14
C ARG A 42 -9.91 -2.76 11.67
N GLU A 43 -8.83 -3.15 12.34
CA GLU A 43 -8.69 -3.00 13.81
C GLU A 43 -8.80 -1.53 14.25
N ALA A 44 -8.37 -0.60 13.40
CA ALA A 44 -8.48 0.85 13.63
C ALA A 44 -9.84 1.45 13.23
N GLY A 45 -10.80 0.65 12.75
CA GLY A 45 -12.10 1.15 12.30
C GLY A 45 -12.06 1.91 10.96
N VAL A 46 -11.04 1.68 10.15
CA VAL A 46 -10.93 2.28 8.80
C VAL A 46 -11.75 1.48 7.80
N HIS A 47 -12.49 2.19 6.95
CA HIS A 47 -13.36 1.60 5.93
C HIS A 47 -12.98 1.96 4.50
N ALA A 48 -12.19 3.02 4.31
CA ALA A 48 -11.79 3.51 3.00
C ALA A 48 -10.35 4.04 3.02
N ALA A 49 -9.68 3.91 1.88
CA ALA A 49 -8.40 4.56 1.61
C ALA A 49 -8.43 5.24 0.25
N PHE A 50 -7.73 6.36 0.14
CA PHE A 50 -7.66 7.20 -1.05
C PHE A 50 -6.25 7.08 -1.63
N GLY A 51 -6.10 6.89 -2.94
CA GLY A 51 -4.73 6.70 -3.43
C GLY A 51 -4.54 6.69 -4.93
N VAL A 52 -3.27 6.80 -5.31
CA VAL A 52 -2.81 6.67 -6.69
C VAL A 52 -2.15 5.29 -6.85
N VAL A 53 -2.65 4.52 -7.81
CA VAL A 53 -2.11 3.18 -8.11
C VAL A 53 -0.73 3.32 -8.75
N SER A 54 0.23 2.53 -8.27
CA SER A 54 1.58 2.49 -8.82
C SER A 54 2.20 1.12 -8.63
N ILE A 55 3.24 0.81 -9.41
CA ILE A 55 3.99 -0.43 -9.24
C ILE A 55 4.53 -0.59 -7.81
N HIS A 56 4.92 0.51 -7.15
CA HIS A 56 5.52 0.50 -5.80
C HIS A 56 4.50 0.40 -4.65
N ASN A 57 3.20 0.28 -4.94
CA ASN A 57 2.18 0.09 -3.91
C ASN A 57 1.09 -0.92 -4.28
N LEU A 58 1.28 -1.64 -5.39
CA LEU A 58 0.27 -2.53 -5.95
C LEU A 58 -0.25 -3.57 -4.94
N PRO A 59 0.59 -4.27 -4.15
CA PRO A 59 0.11 -5.24 -3.16
C PRO A 59 -0.79 -4.61 -2.10
N LEU A 60 -0.53 -3.35 -1.74
CA LEU A 60 -1.33 -2.62 -0.77
C LEU A 60 -2.68 -2.24 -1.37
N VAL A 61 -2.68 -1.72 -2.60
CA VAL A 61 -3.91 -1.33 -3.31
C VAL A 61 -4.79 -2.54 -3.56
N GLU A 62 -4.25 -3.65 -4.05
CA GLU A 62 -5.01 -4.88 -4.32
C GLU A 62 -5.68 -5.42 -3.05
N ALA A 63 -4.94 -5.45 -1.93
CA ALA A 63 -5.52 -5.89 -0.67
C ALA A 63 -6.61 -4.94 -0.17
N VAL A 64 -6.39 -3.62 -0.26
CA VAL A 64 -7.37 -2.62 0.15
C VAL A 64 -8.61 -2.64 -0.74
N ASP A 65 -8.49 -2.76 -2.05
CA ASP A 65 -9.63 -2.82 -2.98
C ASP A 65 -10.47 -4.10 -2.78
N ARG A 66 -9.80 -5.21 -2.42
CA ARG A 66 -10.47 -6.48 -2.12
C ARG A 66 -11.27 -6.44 -0.81
N ASP A 67 -10.75 -5.78 0.22
CA ASP A 67 -11.25 -5.94 1.60
C ASP A 67 -11.82 -4.67 2.24
N LEU A 68 -11.56 -3.51 1.67
CA LEU A 68 -12.00 -2.18 2.07
C LEU A 68 -12.48 -1.41 0.83
N ARG A 69 -12.83 -0.13 0.99
CA ARG A 69 -13.10 0.74 -0.17
C ARG A 69 -11.83 1.45 -0.61
N PHE A 70 -11.28 1.07 -1.76
CA PHE A 70 -10.27 1.89 -2.42
C PHE A 70 -10.95 3.00 -3.25
N VAL A 71 -10.53 4.25 -3.05
CA VAL A 71 -11.00 5.39 -3.84
C VAL A 71 -9.83 5.87 -4.71
N PRO A 72 -9.83 5.55 -6.01
CA PRO A 72 -8.74 5.93 -6.89
C PRO A 72 -8.71 7.45 -7.08
N MET A 73 -7.53 8.02 -6.94
CA MET A 73 -7.25 9.44 -7.09
C MET A 73 -6.34 9.69 -8.28
N ARG A 74 -6.41 10.90 -8.82
CA ARG A 74 -5.60 11.30 -9.99
C ARG A 74 -4.28 11.98 -9.62
N HIS A 75 -4.09 12.32 -8.36
CA HIS A 75 -2.89 13.00 -7.85
C HIS A 75 -2.70 12.70 -6.37
N GLU A 76 -1.46 12.60 -5.89
CA GLU A 76 -1.15 12.23 -4.50
C GLU A 76 -1.61 13.30 -3.50
N ALA A 77 -1.41 14.59 -3.81
CA ALA A 77 -2.01 15.69 -3.05
C ALA A 77 -3.54 15.54 -2.88
N ALA A 78 -4.25 15.13 -3.94
CA ALA A 78 -5.70 14.93 -3.87
C ALA A 78 -6.05 13.72 -2.96
N ALA A 79 -5.24 12.67 -2.99
CA ALA A 79 -5.40 11.52 -2.09
C ALA A 79 -5.24 11.91 -0.61
N VAL A 80 -4.19 12.68 -0.29
CA VAL A 80 -3.96 13.15 1.09
C VAL A 80 -5.05 14.12 1.53
N ASN A 81 -5.45 15.08 0.69
CA ASN A 81 -6.53 16.03 1.03
C ASN A 81 -7.88 15.31 1.23
N ALA A 82 -8.18 14.28 0.43
CA ALA A 82 -9.37 13.47 0.61
C ALA A 82 -9.34 12.66 1.91
N ALA A 83 -8.17 12.09 2.25
CA ALA A 83 -7.96 11.41 3.53
C ALA A 83 -8.10 12.37 4.72
N ASP A 84 -7.56 13.59 4.63
CA ASP A 84 -7.72 14.64 5.63
C ASP A 84 -9.21 15.01 5.83
N GLY A 85 -9.90 15.31 4.74
CA GLY A 85 -11.34 15.62 4.78
C GLY A 85 -12.15 14.46 5.39
N TYR A 86 -11.83 13.22 5.02
CA TYR A 86 -12.47 12.03 5.59
C TYR A 86 -12.22 11.90 7.10
N ALA A 87 -10.98 12.07 7.55
CA ALA A 87 -10.61 12.00 8.96
C ALA A 87 -11.39 13.03 9.79
N ARG A 88 -11.48 14.28 9.29
CA ARG A 88 -12.18 15.38 9.95
C ARG A 88 -13.70 15.20 9.98
N ALA A 89 -14.28 14.71 8.88
CA ALA A 89 -15.72 14.50 8.79
C ALA A 89 -16.19 13.29 9.61
N SER A 90 -15.38 12.23 9.70
CA SER A 90 -15.72 11.01 10.43
C SER A 90 -15.29 11.02 11.90
N GLY A 91 -14.33 11.86 12.26
CA GLY A 91 -13.61 11.77 13.53
C GLY A 91 -12.66 10.56 13.63
N GLY A 92 -12.52 9.78 12.56
CA GLY A 92 -11.67 8.59 12.48
C GLY A 92 -10.30 8.84 11.86
N VAL A 93 -9.66 7.77 11.39
CA VAL A 93 -8.41 7.82 10.64
C VAL A 93 -8.71 7.91 9.14
N GLY A 94 -8.10 8.88 8.47
CA GLY A 94 -8.06 8.96 7.01
C GLY A 94 -6.80 8.27 6.49
N VAL A 95 -6.92 7.49 5.40
CA VAL A 95 -5.78 6.75 4.84
C VAL A 95 -5.48 7.21 3.41
N ALA A 96 -4.23 7.59 3.16
CA ALA A 96 -3.72 7.93 1.85
C ALA A 96 -2.67 6.90 1.40
N LEU A 97 -2.81 6.35 0.19
CA LEU A 97 -1.83 5.45 -0.44
C LEU A 97 -1.18 6.14 -1.64
N THR A 98 0.15 6.27 -1.62
CA THR A 98 0.91 6.95 -2.69
C THR A 98 2.06 6.11 -3.20
N SER A 99 2.65 6.51 -4.33
CA SER A 99 3.87 5.88 -4.85
C SER A 99 5.12 6.41 -4.16
N THR A 100 6.26 5.80 -4.47
CA THR A 100 7.58 6.26 -4.04
C THR A 100 8.02 7.56 -4.74
N GLY A 101 9.06 8.17 -4.19
CA GLY A 101 9.85 9.21 -4.81
C GLY A 101 9.03 10.44 -5.14
N THR A 102 8.77 10.65 -6.43
CA THR A 102 7.92 11.76 -6.89
C THR A 102 6.49 11.67 -6.36
N GLY A 103 5.94 10.47 -6.18
CA GLY A 103 4.61 10.29 -5.58
C GLY A 103 4.59 10.75 -4.11
N ALA A 104 5.59 10.35 -3.32
CA ALA A 104 5.77 10.83 -1.96
C ALA A 104 5.98 12.36 -1.92
N GLY A 105 6.76 12.92 -2.85
CA GLY A 105 6.98 14.36 -2.98
C GLY A 105 5.71 15.14 -3.32
N ASN A 106 4.89 14.62 -4.24
CA ASN A 106 3.60 15.19 -4.62
C ASN A 106 2.61 15.21 -3.45
N ALA A 107 2.74 14.29 -2.49
CA ALA A 107 1.92 14.23 -1.28
C ALA A 107 2.36 15.25 -0.21
N ALA A 108 3.63 15.68 -0.23
CA ALA A 108 4.26 16.41 0.87
C ALA A 108 3.57 17.73 1.24
N GLY A 109 3.13 18.50 0.24
CA GLY A 109 2.41 19.76 0.48
C GLY A 109 1.09 19.55 1.23
N SER A 110 0.32 18.52 0.85
CA SER A 110 -0.93 18.18 1.53
C SER A 110 -0.72 17.58 2.93
N MET A 111 0.42 16.93 3.16
CA MET A 111 0.78 16.45 4.50
C MET A 111 1.02 17.61 5.47
N LEU A 112 1.59 18.73 5.00
CA LEU A 112 1.73 19.94 5.81
C LEU A 112 0.38 20.51 6.26
N GLU A 113 -0.63 20.50 5.39
CA GLU A 113 -1.99 20.92 5.76
C GLU A 113 -2.61 19.98 6.81
N ALA A 114 -2.44 18.67 6.65
CA ALA A 114 -2.88 17.72 7.67
C ALA A 114 -2.13 17.91 9.01
N LEU A 115 -0.86 18.29 8.96
CA LEU A 115 -0.01 18.55 10.12
C LEU A 115 -0.45 19.79 10.89
N THR A 116 -0.68 20.91 10.20
CA THR A 116 -1.16 22.14 10.82
C THR A 116 -2.58 21.99 11.36
N ALA A 117 -3.42 21.19 10.70
CA ALA A 117 -4.77 20.85 11.17
C ALA A 117 -4.79 19.79 12.28
N GLN A 118 -3.65 19.19 12.63
CA GLN A 118 -3.54 18.08 13.59
C GLN A 118 -4.44 16.88 13.24
N SER A 119 -4.64 16.65 11.94
CA SER A 119 -5.55 15.62 11.45
C SER A 119 -4.96 14.22 11.54
N ARG A 120 -5.85 13.23 11.74
CA ARG A 120 -5.50 11.80 11.82
C ARG A 120 -5.31 11.16 10.45
N VAL A 121 -4.34 11.65 9.67
CA VAL A 121 -4.02 11.07 8.35
C VAL A 121 -2.88 10.06 8.47
N LEU A 122 -3.17 8.80 8.13
CA LEU A 122 -2.16 7.79 7.84
C LEU A 122 -1.79 7.84 6.37
N HIS A 123 -0.57 8.28 6.08
CA HIS A 123 -0.01 8.26 4.73
C HIS A 123 0.91 7.05 4.59
N VAL A 124 0.56 6.09 3.73
CA VAL A 124 1.43 4.95 3.39
C VAL A 124 1.97 5.16 1.98
N THR A 125 3.29 5.21 1.87
CA THR A 125 3.98 5.45 0.60
C THR A 125 4.94 4.31 0.30
N GLY A 126 4.99 3.92 -0.98
CA GLY A 126 5.91 2.90 -1.45
C GLY A 126 7.36 3.36 -1.44
N ASN A 127 8.27 2.40 -1.50
CA ASN A 127 9.68 2.64 -1.82
C ASN A 127 10.21 1.57 -2.79
N ILE A 128 11.40 1.81 -3.34
CA ILE A 128 12.19 0.77 -4.01
C ILE A 128 12.54 -0.35 -3.03
N ASP A 129 13.13 -1.44 -3.53
CA ASP A 129 13.54 -2.59 -2.72
C ASP A 129 14.45 -2.18 -1.57
N ALA A 130 14.22 -2.80 -0.41
CA ALA A 130 14.86 -2.40 0.85
C ALA A 130 16.40 -2.50 0.82
N ASP A 131 16.94 -3.43 0.06
CA ASP A 131 18.39 -3.67 -0.11
C ASP A 131 19.06 -2.63 -1.02
N LEU A 132 18.30 -1.98 -1.92
CA LEU A 132 18.81 -0.94 -2.81
C LEU A 132 18.80 0.46 -2.19
N LEU A 133 18.14 0.65 -1.04
CA LEU A 133 18.00 1.96 -0.40
C LEU A 133 19.33 2.55 0.05
N GLY A 134 19.68 3.72 -0.48
CA GLY A 134 20.88 4.45 -0.09
C GLY A 134 22.17 3.91 -0.71
N GLU A 135 22.08 2.93 -1.62
CA GLU A 135 23.24 2.49 -2.40
C GLU A 135 23.66 3.56 -3.43
N HIS A 136 22.80 4.52 -3.75
CA HIS A 136 23.05 5.59 -4.73
C HIS A 136 23.46 5.06 -6.12
N ARG A 137 23.02 3.86 -6.47
CA ARG A 137 23.37 3.16 -7.72
C ARG A 137 22.45 3.52 -8.90
N GLY A 138 21.58 4.51 -8.71
CA GLY A 138 20.65 4.96 -9.74
C GLY A 138 19.49 3.98 -9.96
N ALA A 139 19.04 3.29 -8.90
CA ALA A 139 17.82 2.50 -8.98
C ALA A 139 16.66 3.40 -9.44
N TYR A 140 15.91 2.94 -10.43
CA TYR A 140 14.80 3.72 -10.99
C TYR A 140 13.82 4.10 -9.88
N HIS A 141 13.48 5.39 -9.79
CA HIS A 141 12.61 5.99 -8.77
C HIS A 141 13.18 6.06 -7.34
N GLU A 142 14.45 5.73 -7.10
CA GLU A 142 15.12 6.08 -5.84
C GLU A 142 15.18 7.61 -5.72
N VAL A 143 14.48 8.17 -4.74
CA VAL A 143 14.67 9.57 -4.36
C VAL A 143 15.51 9.62 -3.08
N PRO A 144 16.67 10.31 -3.11
CA PRO A 144 17.51 10.44 -1.93
C PRO A 144 16.72 11.04 -0.77
N ARG A 145 16.84 10.39 0.39
CA ARG A 145 16.31 10.90 1.66
C ARG A 145 14.79 11.07 1.72
N GLN A 146 14.04 10.18 1.04
CA GLN A 146 12.57 10.15 1.13
C GLN A 146 12.07 10.13 2.58
N LEU A 147 12.64 9.30 3.46
CA LEU A 147 12.20 9.23 4.86
C LEU A 147 12.39 10.57 5.60
N GLN A 148 13.50 11.27 5.37
CA GLN A 148 13.75 12.58 5.97
C GLN A 148 12.79 13.66 5.44
N MET A 149 12.43 13.59 4.16
CA MET A 149 11.38 14.45 3.59
C MET A 149 10.04 14.18 4.28
N LEU A 150 9.66 12.92 4.45
CA LEU A 150 8.41 12.53 5.13
C LEU A 150 8.39 13.00 6.58
N ASP A 151 9.51 12.88 7.29
CA ASP A 151 9.67 13.34 8.67
C ASP A 151 9.48 14.85 8.79
N ALA A 152 9.99 15.62 7.83
CA ALA A 152 9.84 17.07 7.81
C ALA A 152 8.38 17.56 7.58
N VAL A 153 7.50 16.71 7.04
CA VAL A 153 6.11 17.07 6.69
C VAL A 153 5.05 16.27 7.47
N SER A 154 5.46 15.45 8.43
CA SER A 154 4.57 14.62 9.25
C SER A 154 4.82 14.89 10.73
N ALA A 155 3.88 14.53 11.60
CA ALA A 155 4.15 14.53 13.04
C ALA A 155 5.20 13.46 13.38
N GLN A 156 5.17 12.34 12.66
CA GLN A 156 6.16 11.27 12.69
C GLN A 156 6.25 10.60 11.31
N ALA A 157 7.44 10.16 10.94
CA ALA A 157 7.64 9.26 9.81
C ALA A 157 8.33 7.96 10.24
N LEU A 158 7.81 6.82 9.77
CA LEU A 158 8.31 5.49 10.10
C LEU A 158 8.69 4.75 8.82
N ARG A 159 9.63 3.81 8.91
CA ARG A 159 9.99 2.92 7.79
C ARG A 159 9.86 1.46 8.18
N ILE A 160 9.27 0.67 7.29
CA ILE A 160 9.30 -0.80 7.38
C ILE A 160 10.60 -1.27 6.72
N GLN A 161 11.49 -1.87 7.52
CA GLN A 161 12.81 -2.36 7.12
C GLN A 161 12.86 -3.88 6.97
N THR A 162 11.88 -4.59 7.55
CA THR A 162 11.75 -6.04 7.43
C THR A 162 10.28 -6.43 7.36
N ALA A 163 9.94 -7.52 6.65
CA ALA A 163 8.56 -7.99 6.57
C ALA A 163 7.96 -8.33 7.96
N ARG A 164 8.80 -8.79 8.90
CA ARG A 164 8.38 -9.16 10.26
C ARG A 164 7.89 -7.97 11.09
N GLN A 165 8.42 -6.77 10.86
CA GLN A 165 8.05 -5.59 11.63
C GLN A 165 6.81 -4.86 11.08
N ALA A 166 6.32 -5.23 9.89
CA ALA A 166 5.26 -4.49 9.20
C ALA A 166 4.04 -4.24 10.09
N ARG A 167 3.50 -5.29 10.74
CA ARG A 167 2.35 -5.15 11.64
C ARG A 167 2.66 -4.21 12.81
N ALA A 168 3.80 -4.39 13.46
CA ALA A 168 4.19 -3.58 14.62
C ALA A 168 4.32 -2.09 14.26
N VAL A 169 4.96 -1.78 13.13
CA VAL A 169 5.13 -0.39 12.66
C VAL A 169 3.79 0.24 12.30
N LEU A 170 2.91 -0.49 11.61
CA LEU A 170 1.58 0.02 11.26
C LEU A 170 0.71 0.25 12.49
N THR A 171 0.74 -0.68 13.46
CA THR A 171 0.03 -0.51 14.73
C THR A 171 0.57 0.70 15.49
N ASP A 172 1.89 0.89 15.56
CA ASP A 172 2.51 2.07 16.17
C ASP A 172 2.08 3.38 15.46
N ALA A 173 2.05 3.38 14.12
CA ALA A 173 1.58 4.52 13.34
C ALA A 173 0.13 4.89 13.69
N VAL A 174 -0.77 3.90 13.77
CA VAL A 174 -2.17 4.13 14.18
C VAL A 174 -2.25 4.63 15.62
N GLN A 175 -1.50 4.06 16.55
CA GLN A 175 -1.51 4.53 17.94
C GLN A 175 -1.05 5.98 18.07
N ARG A 176 -0.03 6.39 17.30
CA ARG A 176 0.44 7.79 17.25
C ARG A 176 -0.63 8.73 16.71
N LEU A 177 -1.38 8.33 15.68
CA LEU A 177 -2.50 9.12 15.15
C LEU A 177 -3.60 9.35 16.20
N LEU A 178 -3.83 8.38 17.07
CA LEU A 178 -4.88 8.42 18.08
C LEU A 178 -4.43 9.07 19.41
N THR A 179 -3.14 9.31 19.59
CA THR A 179 -2.57 9.85 20.84
C THR A 179 -2.34 11.37 20.75
N PRO A 180 -2.84 12.19 21.68
CA PRO A 180 -2.54 13.62 21.73
C PRO A 180 -1.08 13.94 22.08
N PRO A 181 -0.48 15.03 21.51
CA PRO A 181 -1.02 15.85 20.44
C PRO A 181 -1.06 15.08 19.11
N GLN A 182 -2.19 15.20 18.42
CA GLN A 182 -2.44 14.47 17.18
C GLN A 182 -1.72 15.13 16.00
N GLY A 183 -1.47 14.35 14.96
CA GLY A 183 -0.96 14.81 13.68
C GLY A 183 -0.77 13.65 12.71
N PRO A 184 -0.53 13.94 11.43
CA PRO A 184 -0.44 12.93 10.39
C PRO A 184 0.85 12.12 10.53
N VAL A 185 0.78 10.85 10.14
CA VAL A 185 1.90 9.91 10.24
C VAL A 185 2.17 9.33 8.86
N SER A 186 3.43 9.37 8.44
CA SER A 186 3.89 8.72 7.22
C SER A 186 4.52 7.36 7.52
N VAL A 187 4.21 6.36 6.70
CA VAL A 187 4.86 5.04 6.70
C VAL A 187 5.47 4.79 5.33
N ASP A 188 6.78 4.69 5.30
CA ASP A 188 7.59 4.38 4.12
C ASP A 188 7.81 2.87 4.01
N TRP A 189 7.34 2.26 2.93
CA TRP A 189 7.28 0.80 2.78
C TRP A 189 7.93 0.32 1.47
N PRO A 190 9.14 -0.26 1.52
CA PRO A 190 9.79 -0.91 0.38
C PRO A 190 8.93 -1.97 -0.29
N ILE A 191 8.88 -1.96 -1.62
CA ILE A 191 7.96 -2.81 -2.41
C ILE A 191 8.20 -4.31 -2.20
N ASP A 192 9.45 -4.77 -2.14
CA ASP A 192 9.82 -6.15 -1.83
C ASP A 192 9.20 -6.65 -0.51
N LEU A 193 9.18 -5.78 0.50
CA LEU A 193 8.59 -6.07 1.80
C LEU A 193 7.06 -6.01 1.78
N GLN A 194 6.43 -5.38 0.78
CA GLN A 194 4.97 -5.38 0.63
C GLN A 194 4.46 -6.72 0.08
N TYR A 195 5.25 -7.42 -0.73
CA TYR A 195 4.88 -8.75 -1.24
C TYR A 195 5.07 -9.87 -0.21
N THR A 196 5.74 -9.59 0.91
CA THR A 196 6.11 -10.61 1.90
C THR A 196 5.30 -10.45 3.20
N ALA A 197 4.59 -11.50 3.64
CA ALA A 197 4.03 -11.58 4.98
C ALA A 197 4.70 -12.69 5.81
N PRO A 198 5.03 -12.43 7.09
CA PRO A 198 5.42 -13.50 8.01
C PRO A 198 4.28 -14.50 8.17
N ALA A 199 4.62 -15.77 8.41
CA ALA A 199 3.67 -16.79 8.81
C ALA A 199 2.88 -16.28 10.03
N ALA A 200 1.55 -16.43 10.00
CA ALA A 200 0.72 -16.06 11.14
C ALA A 200 1.19 -16.88 12.35
N THR A 201 1.69 -16.22 13.39
CA THR A 201 1.96 -16.88 14.66
C THR A 201 0.62 -17.36 15.17
N SER A 202 0.37 -18.68 15.11
CA SER A 202 -0.78 -19.27 15.77
C SER A 202 -0.61 -18.98 17.25
N ASN A 203 -1.34 -17.97 17.77
CA ASN A 203 -1.39 -17.76 19.20
C ASN A 203 -1.94 -19.05 19.79
N GLY A 204 -1.05 -19.78 20.49
CA GLY A 204 -1.42 -20.97 21.24
C GLY A 204 -2.61 -20.61 22.12
N ARG A 205 -3.67 -21.42 22.05
CA ARG A 205 -4.81 -21.35 22.96
C ARG A 205 -4.27 -21.09 24.36
N LEU A 206 -4.63 -19.93 24.93
CA LEU A 206 -4.48 -19.67 26.36
C LEU A 206 -5.10 -20.86 27.08
N ARG A 207 -4.25 -21.77 27.57
CA ARG A 207 -4.69 -22.80 28.51
C ARG A 207 -5.12 -22.01 29.75
N SER A 208 -6.43 -21.92 29.97
CA SER A 208 -6.98 -21.37 31.20
C SER A 208 -6.40 -22.17 32.35
N CYS A 209 -5.43 -21.58 33.05
CA CYS A 209 -4.96 -22.10 34.32
C CYS A 209 -6.03 -21.76 35.36
N VAL A 210 -7.09 -22.56 35.40
CA VAL A 210 -8.03 -22.57 36.51
C VAL A 210 -7.27 -23.15 37.69
N ARG A 211 -6.91 -22.31 38.67
CA ARG A 211 -6.45 -22.78 39.98
C ARG A 211 -7.61 -23.51 40.65
N PRO A 212 -7.42 -24.73 41.19
CA PRO A 212 -8.41 -25.31 42.07
C PRO A 212 -8.40 -24.52 43.39
N SER A 213 -9.56 -23.94 43.73
CA SER A 213 -9.81 -23.38 45.06
C SER A 213 -9.91 -24.54 46.07
N GLY A 214 -8.85 -24.76 46.84
CA GLY A 214 -8.88 -25.65 47.99
C GLY A 214 -9.56 -24.99 49.19
N ARG A 215 -10.51 -25.72 49.79
CA ARG A 215 -10.99 -25.52 51.17
C ARG A 215 -10.02 -26.16 52.16
#